data_AF-A0A973PK98-F1
#
_entry.id   AF-A0A973PK98-F1
#
_cell.length_a   1.000
_cell.length_b   1.000
_cell.length_c   1.000
_cell.angle_alpha   90.00
_cell.angle_beta   90.00
_cell.angle_gamma   90.00
#
_symmetry.space_group_name_H-M   'P 1'
#
loop_
_entity.id
_entity.type
_entity.pdbx_description
1 polymer ?
#
loop_
_entity_poly.entity_id
_entity_poly.type
_entity_poly.pdbx_seq_one_letter_code
_entity_poly.pdbx_strand_id
1 'polypeptide(L)'
;MDPVEALREIATLLETAGEPTFRVRAFRRAAAAIAELPRDDLELIARSGGLAQVPGIGKVTALAVTEALDGQVPTYLRRMRDTAGTSLDVETQAVRSALKGDLHSHSD
;
A
#
# COMPACT_ATOMS: atom_id res chain seq x y z
N MET A 1 13.21 -3.09 2.02
CA MET A 1 12.11 -2.68 1.12
C MET A 1 12.36 -1.25 0.72
N ASP A 2 12.05 -0.84 -0.51
CA ASP A 2 12.18 0.57 -0.88
C ASP A 2 11.01 1.40 -0.32
N PRO A 3 11.24 2.55 0.34
CA PRO A 3 10.17 3.37 0.90
C PRO A 3 9.20 3.93 -0.15
N VAL A 4 9.67 4.29 -1.34
CA VAL A 4 8.81 4.80 -2.42
C VAL A 4 7.88 3.69 -2.89
N GLU A 5 8.41 2.49 -3.11
CA GLU A 5 7.62 1.30 -3.46
C GLU A 5 6.55 1.00 -2.41
N ALA A 6 6.92 1.01 -1.13
CA ALA A 6 5.99 0.74 -0.04
C ALA A 6 4.82 1.74 -0.01
N LEU A 7 5.09 3.04 -0.17
CA LEU A 7 4.04 4.06 -0.19
C LEU A 7 3.15 3.99 -1.44
N ARG A 8 3.73 3.66 -2.60
CA ARG A 8 2.96 3.44 -3.84
C ARG A 8 2.03 2.25 -3.70
N GLU A 9 2.51 1.15 -3.14
CA GLU A 9 1.71 -0.03 -2.91
C GLU A 9 0.55 0.23 -1.94
N ILE A 10 0.82 0.93 -0.83
CA ILE A 10 -0.23 1.38 0.10
C ILE A 10 -1.29 2.21 -0.64
N ALA A 11 -0.88 3.17 -1.48
CA ALA A 11 -1.81 4.00 -2.22
C ALA A 11 -2.70 3.18 -3.17
N THR A 12 -2.13 2.19 -3.86
CA THR A 12 -2.90 1.29 -4.73
C THR A 12 -3.90 0.46 -3.93
N LEU A 13 -3.48 -0.13 -2.80
CA LEU A 13 -4.37 -0.93 -1.96
C LEU A 13 -5.53 -0.10 -1.40
N LEU A 14 -5.27 1.14 -0.99
CA LEU A 14 -6.33 2.07 -0.54
C LEU A 14 -7.30 2.41 -1.68
N GLU A 15 -6.80 2.64 -2.89
CA GLU A 15 -7.64 2.92 -4.06
C GLU A 15 -8.53 1.73 -4.41
N THR A 16 -7.97 0.52 -4.43
CA THR A 16 -8.74 -0.72 -4.67
C THR A 16 -9.77 -0.97 -3.57
N ALA A 17 -9.45 -0.68 -2.31
CA ALA A 17 -10.37 -0.82 -1.18
C ALA A 17 -11.47 0.25 -1.12
N GLY A 18 -11.48 1.23 -2.04
CA GLY A 18 -12.46 2.33 -2.02
C GLY A 18 -12.29 3.30 -0.84
N GLU A 19 -11.10 3.35 -0.25
CA GLU A 19 -10.81 4.27 0.86
C GLU A 19 -10.89 5.74 0.41
N PRO A 20 -11.11 6.69 1.35
CA PRO A 20 -11.27 8.09 1.01
C PRO A 20 -10.14 8.64 0.14
N THR A 21 -10.50 9.34 -0.95
CA THR A 21 -9.56 9.84 -1.97
C THR A 21 -8.44 10.69 -1.37
N PHE A 22 -8.69 11.43 -0.28
CA PHE A 22 -7.66 12.23 0.37
C PHE A 22 -6.53 11.36 0.96
N ARG A 23 -6.82 10.13 1.45
CA ARG A 23 -5.81 9.20 1.95
C ARG A 23 -4.95 8.68 0.81
N VAL A 24 -5.57 8.21 -0.27
CA VAL A 24 -4.86 7.77 -1.49
C VAL A 24 -3.93 8.88 -1.99
N ARG A 25 -4.43 10.11 -2.10
CA ARG A 25 -3.65 11.27 -2.52
C ARG A 25 -2.50 11.58 -1.55
N ALA A 26 -2.70 11.46 -0.25
CA ALA A 26 -1.63 11.69 0.74
C ALA A 26 -0.45 10.72 0.53
N PHE A 27 -0.72 9.42 0.39
CA PHE A 27 0.33 8.43 0.14
C PHE A 27 1.02 8.62 -1.22
N ARG A 28 0.27 8.95 -2.29
CA ARG A 28 0.85 9.26 -3.61
C ARG A 28 1.77 10.49 -3.56
N ARG A 29 1.35 11.55 -2.89
CA ARG A 29 2.15 12.78 -2.76
C ARG A 29 3.39 12.55 -1.94
N ALA A 30 3.30 11.79 -0.85
CA ALA A 30 4.46 11.43 -0.06
C ALA A 30 5.47 10.57 -0.85
N ALA A 31 4.99 9.58 -1.61
CA ALA A 31 5.84 8.78 -2.48
C ALA A 31 6.57 9.65 -3.52
N ALA A 32 5.89 10.63 -4.12
CA ALA A 32 6.51 11.57 -5.04
C ALA A 32 7.56 12.45 -4.33
N ALA A 33 7.22 13.02 -3.17
CA ALA A 33 8.10 13.91 -2.41
C ALA A 33 9.40 13.21 -1.99
N ILE A 34 9.34 11.97 -1.51
CA ILE A 34 10.55 11.25 -1.09
C ILE A 34 11.32 10.65 -2.28
N ALA A 35 10.68 10.43 -3.44
CA ALA A 35 11.36 9.95 -4.64
C ALA A 35 12.28 11.00 -5.27
N GLU A 36 12.03 12.28 -4.99
CA GLU A 36 12.89 13.39 -5.41
C GLU A 36 14.10 13.59 -4.47
N LEU A 37 14.10 12.98 -3.29
CA LEU A 37 15.17 13.10 -2.31
C LEU A 37 16.25 12.03 -2.52
N PRO A 38 17.54 12.37 -2.39
CA PRO A 38 18.60 11.40 -2.27
C PRO A 38 18.35 10.46 -1.08
N ARG A 39 18.74 9.20 -1.22
CA ARG A 39 18.52 8.18 -0.19
C ARG A 39 19.18 8.54 1.15
N ASP A 40 20.39 9.09 1.10
CA ASP A 40 21.15 9.47 2.30
C ASP A 40 20.46 10.61 3.07
N ASP A 41 19.92 11.59 2.36
CA ASP A 41 19.15 12.70 2.96
C ASP A 41 17.87 12.19 3.60
N LEU A 42 17.15 11.29 2.91
CA LEU A 42 15.94 10.67 3.43
C LEU A 42 16.21 9.91 4.74
N GLU A 43 17.31 9.16 4.80
CA GLU A 43 17.72 8.46 6.02
C GLU A 43 18.10 9.41 7.15
N LEU A 44 18.77 10.52 6.85
CA LEU A 44 19.12 11.54 7.85
C LEU A 44 17.86 12.20 8.45
N ILE A 45 16.90 12.56 7.60
CA ILE A 45 15.61 13.13 8.01
C ILE A 45 14.81 12.10 8.84
N ALA A 46 14.84 10.83 8.46
CA ALA A 46 14.17 9.76 9.20
C ALA A 46 14.76 9.59 10.60
N ARG A 47 16.10 9.51 10.72
CA ARG A 47 16.80 9.34 12.00
C ARG A 47 16.60 10.51 12.97
N SER A 48 16.41 11.72 12.45
CA SER A 48 16.10 12.90 13.26
C SER A 48 14.62 13.05 13.63
N GLY A 49 13.75 12.15 13.14
CA GLY A 49 12.29 12.25 13.33
C GLY A 49 11.64 13.40 12.54
N GLY A 50 12.37 13.98 11.59
CA GLY A 50 11.94 15.15 10.81
C GLY A 50 10.93 14.85 9.69
N LEU A 51 10.70 13.57 9.37
CA LEU A 51 9.79 13.18 8.27
C LEU A 51 8.38 13.75 8.42
N ALA A 52 7.85 13.81 9.65
CA ALA A 52 6.52 14.35 9.92
C ALA A 52 6.43 15.89 9.77
N GLN A 53 7.57 16.57 9.60
CA GLN A 53 7.64 18.01 9.33
C GLN A 53 7.66 18.32 7.82
N VAL A 54 7.89 17.31 6.97
CA VAL A 54 7.88 17.48 5.52
C VAL A 54 6.44 17.74 5.07
N PRO A 55 6.17 18.83 4.33
CA PRO A 55 4.83 19.13 3.85
C PRO A 55 4.23 17.98 3.05
N GLY A 56 3.06 17.50 3.47
CA GLY A 56 2.39 16.36 2.83
C GLY A 56 2.76 14.99 3.39
N ILE A 57 3.69 14.89 4.35
CA ILE A 57 3.99 13.66 5.08
C ILE A 57 3.36 13.72 6.48
N GLY A 58 2.31 12.93 6.68
CA GLY A 58 1.68 12.76 7.99
C GLY A 58 2.40 11.72 8.86
N LYS A 59 2.03 11.63 10.15
CA LYS A 59 2.62 10.68 11.11
C LYS A 59 2.61 9.22 10.62
N VAL A 60 1.50 8.77 10.03
CA VAL A 60 1.36 7.40 9.51
C VAL A 60 2.31 7.15 8.34
N THR A 61 2.40 8.10 7.42
CA THR A 61 3.31 8.04 6.28
C THR A 61 4.77 8.07 6.73
N ALA A 62 5.12 8.95 7.66
CA ALA A 62 6.46 9.03 8.24
C ALA A 62 6.87 7.69 8.87
N LEU A 63 5.98 7.08 9.66
CA LEU A 63 6.22 5.76 10.26
C LEU A 63 6.46 4.70 9.18
N ALA A 64 5.62 4.66 8.14
CA ALA A 64 5.78 3.69 7.06
C ALA A 64 7.11 3.86 6.31
N VAL A 65 7.57 5.10 6.12
CA VAL A 65 8.88 5.39 5.52
C VAL A 65 10.01 4.92 6.43
N THR A 66 9.96 5.22 7.73
CA THR A 66 10.96 4.76 8.70
C THR A 66 11.06 3.24 8.75
N GLU A 67 9.93 2.53 8.86
CA GLU A 67 9.90 1.06 8.88
C GLU A 67 10.50 0.48 7.59
N ALA A 68 10.21 1.07 6.42
CA ALA A 68 10.77 0.63 5.14
C ALA A 68 12.29 0.85 5.06
N LEU A 69 12.79 2.00 5.56
CA LEU A 69 14.22 2.31 5.64
C LEU A 69 14.96 1.34 6.57
N ASP A 70 14.34 0.91 7.65
CA ASP A 70 14.85 -0.12 8.58
C ASP A 70 14.79 -1.55 7.98
N GLY A 71 14.48 -1.66 6.69
CA GLY A 71 14.38 -2.93 5.96
C GLY A 71 13.12 -3.74 6.27
N GLN A 72 12.22 -3.22 7.10
CA GLN A 72 10.98 -3.90 7.48
C GLN A 72 9.89 -3.68 6.42
N VAL A 73 8.85 -4.52 6.46
CA VAL A 73 7.61 -4.25 5.75
C VAL A 73 6.77 -3.33 6.65
N PRO A 74 6.35 -2.14 6.17
CA PRO A 74 5.60 -1.22 7.00
C PRO A 74 4.35 -1.85 7.61
N THR A 75 4.11 -1.58 8.89
CA THR A 75 2.96 -2.12 9.63
C THR A 75 1.65 -1.73 8.95
N TYR A 76 1.57 -0.51 8.42
CA TYR A 76 0.40 -0.04 7.69
C TYR A 76 0.20 -0.82 6.37
N LEU A 77 1.27 -1.06 5.61
CA LEU A 77 1.22 -1.87 4.39
C LEU A 77 0.75 -3.30 4.67
N ARG A 78 1.30 -3.94 5.71
CA ARG A 78 0.88 -5.28 6.12
C ARG A 78 -0.62 -5.34 6.42
N ARG A 79 -1.14 -4.38 7.20
CA ARG A 79 -2.58 -4.32 7.49
C ARG A 79 -3.43 -4.16 6.22
N MET A 80 -3.00 -3.34 5.28
CA MET A 80 -3.71 -3.17 4.01
C MET A 80 -3.68 -4.43 3.15
N ARG A 81 -2.56 -5.16 3.13
CA ARG A 81 -2.46 -6.47 2.46
C ARG A 81 -3.36 -7.52 3.12
N ASP A 82 -3.41 -7.57 4.44
CA ASP A 82 -4.26 -8.52 5.18
C ASP A 82 -5.75 -8.28 4.86
N THR A 83 -6.20 -7.03 4.84
CA THR A 83 -7.56 -6.66 4.46
C THR A 83 -7.85 -6.96 2.99
N ALA A 84 -6.94 -6.62 2.08
CA ALA A 84 -7.11 -6.88 0.65
C ALA A 84 -7.15 -8.39 0.34
N GLY A 85 -6.30 -9.18 1.00
CA GLY A 85 -6.30 -10.65 0.92
C GLY A 85 -7.65 -11.24 1.30
N THR A 86 -8.26 -10.72 2.38
CA THR A 86 -9.59 -11.11 2.90
C THR A 86 -10.77 -10.62 2.01
N SER A 87 -10.54 -9.64 1.14
CA SER A 87 -11.57 -9.22 0.17
C SER A 87 -11.52 -10.09 -1.08
N LEU A 88 -10.31 -10.39 -1.55
CA LEU A 88 -10.09 -11.18 -2.76
C LEU A 88 -10.50 -12.64 -2.58
N ASP A 89 -10.20 -13.28 -1.46
CA ASP A 89 -10.63 -14.65 -1.19
C ASP A 89 -12.17 -14.79 -1.16
N VAL A 90 -12.90 -13.84 -0.56
CA VAL A 90 -14.38 -13.81 -0.57
C VAL A 90 -14.94 -13.64 -1.99
N GLU A 91 -14.47 -12.66 -2.75
CA GLU A 91 -14.95 -12.39 -4.12
C GLU A 91 -14.54 -13.51 -5.09
N THR A 92 -13.30 -13.99 -5.01
CA THR A 92 -12.78 -15.02 -5.90
C THR A 92 -13.45 -16.37 -5.62
N GLN A 93 -13.87 -16.65 -4.38
CA GLN A 93 -14.62 -17.87 -4.06
C GLN A 93 -16.02 -17.85 -4.70
N ALA A 94 -16.69 -16.71 -4.74
CA ALA A 94 -17.97 -16.56 -5.42
C ALA A 94 -17.83 -16.72 -6.95
N VAL A 95 -16.84 -16.05 -7.55
CA VAL A 95 -16.59 -16.13 -9.00
C VAL A 95 -16.10 -17.53 -9.42
N ARG A 96 -15.23 -18.17 -8.63
CA ARG A 96 -14.76 -19.55 -8.89
C ARG A 96 -15.90 -20.56 -8.75
N SER A 97 -16.85 -20.35 -7.83
CA SER A 97 -18.03 -21.21 -7.69
C SER A 97 -18.97 -21.06 -8.89
N ALA A 98 -19.16 -19.83 -9.40
CA ALA A 98 -19.96 -19.58 -10.60
C ALA A 98 -19.30 -20.16 -11.87
N LEU A 99 -17.97 -20.07 -11.99
CA LEU A 99 -17.23 -20.60 -13.15
C LEU A 99 -17.12 -22.14 -13.16
N LYS A 100 -17.40 -22.83 -12.05
CA LYS A 100 -17.35 -24.31 -11.98
C LYS A 100 -18.65 -24.99 -12.42
N GLY A 101 -19.71 -24.22 -12.72
CA GLY A 101 -21.06 -24.72 -12.98
C GLY A 101 -21.41 -25.04 -14.45
N ASP A 102 -20.63 -24.57 -15.44
CA ASP A 102 -21.06 -24.58 -16.84
C ASP A 102 -20.41 -25.64 -17.75
N LEU A 103 -19.90 -26.75 -17.18
CA LEU A 103 -19.52 -27.91 -17.99
C LEU A 103 -20.71 -28.85 -18.21
N HIS A 104 -21.81 -28.35 -18.77
CA HIS A 104 -22.84 -29.20 -19.38
C HIS A 104 -22.32 -29.70 -20.73
N SER A 105 -21.69 -30.88 -20.74
CA SER A 105 -21.51 -31.66 -21.96
C SER A 105 -22.88 -32.18 -22.39
N HIS A 106 -23.48 -31.56 -23.40
CA HIS A 106 -24.49 -32.23 -24.21
C HIS A 106 -23.76 -33.07 -25.26
N SER A 107 -23.75 -34.38 -25.08
CA SER A 107 -23.52 -35.34 -26.14
C SER A 107 -24.82 -36.12 -26.32
N ASP A 108 -25.54 -35.82 -27.40
CA ASP A 108 -26.47 -36.72 -28.08
C ASP A 108 -26.19 -36.57 -29.59
#